data_AF-A0ABD5SY67-F1
#
_entry.id   AF-A0ABD5SY67-F1
#
_cell.length_a   1.000
_cell.length_b   1.000
_cell.length_c   1.000
_cell.angle_alpha   90.00
_cell.angle_beta   90.00
_cell.angle_gamma   90.00
#
_symmetry.space_group_name_H-M   'P 1'
#
loop_
_entity.id
_entity.type
_entity.pdbx_description
1 polymer ?
#
loop_
_entity_poly.entity_id
_entity_poly.type
_entity_poly.pdbx_seq_one_letter_code
_entity_poly.pdbx_strand_id
1 'polypeptide(L)'
;MPQKQIPDESRGEKQKSTSLARREWLKMGGTAIGASMFGLLGGVGTSTAATNTDIDLIDEVPDRAYRIDQEAPDDASDALPTTTASGYNNRSGDLTTAIENASQNGRLLELEPGGTYEMSSGVYNTGSIMGVVCDPDNPATIYLTGGFTEDVAWPVGGAGDDELVMQGIEYDISEVDDASILTTYGAIQEYVLIQDVTLRGQRAKLAEGGDAVHTFLVNVASGGEFLVRRVEFPDGGIEVPGEDGFDLNYAIPMASNRDHQGYGVWKDCYVAHFNNNGYYLSAGQQTGPNVLWDCVAENNARGNMRLGHQDVIVGGRSEVNSDYQKNEQPGTPVVNGNHEFDYVSGLTVIADSDGWGGAGIQTRTDAEGGEIRKSVLHFKSGNSLPIRVDSTAEVHLDMEDMWILDESGGAKTFGISTIFPNPGTLDLGSNVHVDSNANVTFRIGSAGELIGPDGTSYTSDVNASDVGVDANLSESDFPNFHFGDNGGSDSEEPEDSEDSEEPEEPEEPKEPERPEQPEQPEDSKDLKDLYDSCLEYLESPQ
;
A
#
# COMPACT_ATOMS: atom_id res chain seq x y z
N MET A 1 3.68 65.86 -8.55
CA MET A 1 4.01 65.15 -7.30
C MET A 1 5.09 64.14 -7.63
N PRO A 2 6.28 64.21 -7.04
CA PRO A 2 7.40 63.36 -7.44
C PRO A 2 7.28 61.96 -6.83
N GLN A 3 7.57 60.95 -7.64
CA GLN A 3 7.65 59.53 -7.26
C GLN A 3 8.75 59.32 -6.21
N LYS A 4 8.37 58.67 -5.12
CA LYS A 4 9.28 58.27 -4.04
C LYS A 4 9.86 56.90 -4.42
N GLN A 5 11.15 56.86 -4.80
CA GLN A 5 11.92 55.63 -4.93
C GLN A 5 12.08 55.01 -3.54
N ILE A 6 11.71 53.74 -3.41
CA ILE A 6 12.02 52.90 -2.25
C ILE A 6 13.38 52.24 -2.55
N PRO A 7 14.37 52.28 -1.63
CA PRO A 7 15.63 51.59 -1.82
C PRO A 7 15.47 50.08 -1.63
N ASP A 8 16.10 49.34 -2.52
CA ASP A 8 16.29 47.89 -2.51
C ASP A 8 17.35 47.55 -1.45
N GLU A 9 16.89 47.09 -0.28
CA GLU A 9 17.73 46.63 0.82
C GLU A 9 17.90 45.10 0.77
N SER A 10 19.15 44.71 0.51
CA SER A 10 19.83 43.51 1.02
C SER A 10 19.17 42.15 0.74
N ARG A 11 19.60 41.53 -0.37
CA ARG A 11 19.75 40.07 -0.46
C ARG A 11 20.77 39.65 0.59
N GLY A 12 20.27 39.18 1.74
CA GLY A 12 21.05 38.37 2.66
C GLY A 12 21.41 37.06 1.96
N GLU A 13 22.70 36.77 1.86
CA GLU A 13 23.20 35.44 1.51
C GLU A 13 22.65 34.45 2.54
N LYS A 14 21.63 33.67 2.16
CA LYS A 14 21.34 32.43 2.86
C LYS A 14 22.58 31.55 2.70
N GLN A 15 23.29 31.34 3.80
CA GLN A 15 24.24 30.25 3.92
C GLN A 15 23.50 28.99 3.48
N LYS A 16 23.94 28.41 2.35
CA LYS A 16 23.56 27.06 1.96
C LYS A 16 24.06 26.15 3.07
N SER A 17 23.14 25.77 3.95
CA SER A 17 23.33 24.69 4.91
C SER A 17 23.69 23.42 4.14
N THR A 18 24.48 22.58 4.78
CA THR A 18 25.32 21.52 4.24
C THR A 18 24.54 20.26 3.85
N SER A 19 23.63 20.30 2.86
CA SER A 19 23.08 19.05 2.29
C SER A 19 24.13 18.26 1.48
N LEU A 20 25.27 18.90 1.15
CA LEU A 20 26.42 18.27 0.53
C LEU A 20 27.26 17.40 1.48
N ALA A 21 27.08 17.48 2.81
CA ALA A 21 27.91 16.73 3.76
C ALA A 21 27.47 15.26 3.92
N ARG A 22 26.24 14.88 3.53
CA ARG A 22 25.76 13.49 3.55
C ARG A 22 26.19 12.66 2.33
N ARG A 23 26.52 13.30 1.20
CA ARG A 23 26.90 12.60 -0.05
C ARG A 23 28.37 12.13 -0.13
N GLU A 24 29.19 12.32 0.91
CA GLU A 24 30.60 11.87 0.92
C GLU A 24 30.86 10.52 1.62
N TRP A 25 29.85 9.85 2.18
CA TRP A 25 30.08 8.65 2.99
C TRP A 25 30.18 7.30 2.22
N LEU A 26 29.85 7.21 0.93
CA LEU A 26 29.82 5.91 0.21
C LEU A 26 30.46 5.90 -1.19
N LYS A 27 31.57 6.63 -1.41
CA LYS A 27 32.35 6.53 -2.66
C LYS A 27 33.43 5.44 -2.68
N MET A 28 33.34 4.40 -1.85
CA MET A 28 34.29 3.29 -1.91
C MET A 28 33.59 1.94 -2.05
N GLY A 29 33.54 1.43 -3.29
CA GLY A 29 33.55 -0.01 -3.56
C GLY A 29 32.23 -0.62 -4.05
N GLY A 30 31.85 -0.38 -5.31
CA GLY A 30 30.86 -1.19 -6.02
C GLY A 30 31.34 -1.47 -7.43
N THR A 31 31.78 -2.69 -7.69
CA THR A 31 32.24 -3.14 -9.01
C THR A 31 31.01 -3.53 -9.82
N ALA A 32 30.77 -2.89 -10.97
CA ALA A 32 29.72 -3.29 -11.89
C ALA A 32 29.91 -4.75 -12.34
N ILE A 33 28.95 -5.62 -12.01
CA ILE A 33 28.89 -6.98 -12.55
C ILE A 33 27.95 -6.95 -13.77
N GLY A 34 28.44 -7.49 -14.87
CA GLY A 34 27.83 -7.36 -16.19
C GLY A 34 26.59 -8.21 -16.39
N ALA A 35 25.64 -7.63 -17.12
CA ALA A 35 24.46 -8.29 -17.66
C ALA A 35 24.81 -9.55 -18.45
N SER A 36 24.21 -10.68 -18.07
CA SER A 36 24.23 -11.93 -18.83
C SER A 36 22.84 -12.20 -19.39
N MET A 37 22.58 -11.68 -20.59
CA MET A 37 21.34 -11.92 -21.33
C MET A 37 21.36 -13.36 -21.87
N PHE A 38 20.60 -14.28 -21.26
CA PHE A 38 20.35 -15.59 -21.84
C PHE A 38 19.16 -15.51 -22.79
N GLY A 39 19.44 -15.46 -24.10
CA GLY A 39 18.43 -15.64 -25.12
C GLY A 39 18.00 -17.11 -25.20
N LEU A 40 16.75 -17.40 -24.87
CA LEU A 40 16.11 -18.68 -25.19
C LEU A 40 15.61 -18.65 -26.64
N LEU A 41 16.16 -19.55 -27.46
CA LEU A 41 15.74 -19.77 -28.83
C LEU A 41 14.43 -20.57 -28.86
N GLY A 42 13.42 -19.98 -29.51
CA GLY A 42 12.11 -20.58 -29.73
C GLY A 42 12.16 -21.92 -30.47
N GLY A 43 11.60 -22.93 -29.81
CA GLY A 43 11.16 -24.17 -30.44
C GLY A 43 9.77 -24.48 -29.91
N VAL A 44 8.80 -24.68 -30.80
CA VAL A 44 7.46 -25.17 -30.49
C VAL A 44 7.60 -26.59 -29.93
N GLY A 45 7.79 -26.67 -28.62
CA GLY A 45 7.87 -27.90 -27.84
C GLY A 45 6.57 -28.08 -27.07
N THR A 46 5.99 -29.27 -27.16
CA THR A 46 4.91 -29.73 -26.29
C THR A 46 5.23 -29.42 -24.83
N SER A 47 4.36 -28.65 -24.16
CA SER A 47 4.53 -28.17 -22.78
C SER A 47 4.74 -29.34 -21.82
N THR A 48 5.98 -29.54 -21.42
CA THR A 48 6.33 -30.32 -20.22
C THR A 48 6.12 -29.41 -19.01
N ALA A 49 5.33 -29.90 -18.05
CA ALA A 49 4.99 -29.21 -16.79
C ALA A 49 6.18 -28.43 -16.22
N ALA A 50 5.95 -27.15 -15.93
CA ALA A 50 6.94 -26.25 -15.39
C ALA A 50 7.33 -26.74 -13.99
N THR A 51 8.61 -27.01 -13.77
CA THR A 51 9.15 -27.06 -12.41
C THR A 51 8.97 -25.69 -11.78
N ASN A 52 8.52 -25.62 -10.52
CA ASN A 52 8.55 -24.40 -9.68
C ASN A 52 9.82 -23.62 -10.01
N THR A 53 9.66 -22.51 -10.73
CA THR A 53 10.78 -21.71 -11.19
C THR A 53 10.98 -20.65 -10.14
N ASP A 54 12.12 -20.68 -9.47
CA ASP A 54 12.50 -19.59 -8.58
C ASP A 54 12.92 -18.41 -9.45
N ILE A 55 12.24 -17.28 -9.31
CA ILE A 55 12.47 -16.06 -10.08
C ILE A 55 13.00 -14.99 -9.12
N ASP A 56 14.26 -14.60 -9.33
CA ASP A 56 14.86 -13.46 -8.63
C ASP A 56 14.35 -12.15 -9.27
N LEU A 57 13.77 -11.29 -8.45
CA LEU A 57 13.21 -10.00 -8.83
C LEU A 57 14.17 -8.84 -8.53
N ILE A 58 15.40 -9.08 -8.07
CA ILE A 58 16.31 -7.98 -7.71
C ILE A 58 16.60 -7.04 -8.90
N ASP A 59 16.73 -7.60 -10.11
CA ASP A 59 16.95 -6.84 -11.35
C ASP A 59 15.68 -6.09 -11.81
N GLU A 60 14.53 -6.39 -11.23
CA GLU A 60 13.25 -5.71 -11.49
C GLU A 60 13.06 -4.50 -10.57
N VAL A 61 13.83 -4.39 -9.48
CA VAL A 61 13.76 -3.24 -8.58
C VAL A 61 14.46 -2.05 -9.25
N PRO A 62 13.78 -0.89 -9.41
CA PRO A 62 14.45 0.28 -9.96
C PRO A 62 15.71 0.66 -9.16
N ASP A 63 16.83 0.91 -9.84
CA ASP A 63 18.12 1.29 -9.22
C ASP A 63 17.97 2.39 -8.15
N ARG A 64 17.06 3.34 -8.40
CA ARG A 64 16.78 4.45 -7.48
C ARG A 64 16.10 3.96 -6.21
N ALA A 65 15.11 3.06 -6.30
CA ALA A 65 14.45 2.48 -5.15
C ALA A 65 15.42 1.61 -4.33
N TYR A 66 16.20 0.77 -5.01
CA TYR A 66 17.24 -0.04 -4.38
C TYR A 66 18.26 0.83 -3.63
N ARG A 67 18.75 1.92 -4.26
CA ARG A 67 19.66 2.87 -3.59
C ARG A 67 19.03 3.51 -2.35
N ILE A 68 17.78 3.97 -2.44
CA ILE A 68 17.07 4.60 -1.31
C ILE A 68 17.01 3.64 -0.11
N ASP A 69 16.69 2.37 -0.34
CA ASP A 69 16.65 1.36 0.73
C ASP A 69 18.04 1.06 1.31
N GLN A 70 19.06 0.95 0.46
CA GLN A 70 20.45 0.67 0.89
C GLN A 70 21.11 1.86 1.61
N GLU A 71 20.73 3.09 1.29
CA GLU A 71 21.26 4.30 1.93
C GLU A 71 20.50 4.67 3.22
N ALA A 72 19.31 4.09 3.45
CA ALA A 72 18.55 4.34 4.66
C ALA A 72 19.22 3.70 5.88
N PRO A 73 19.34 4.42 7.02
CA PRO A 73 19.93 3.85 8.23
C PRO A 73 19.04 2.76 8.81
N ASP A 74 19.65 1.69 9.31
CA ASP A 74 18.94 0.65 10.08
C ASP A 74 18.40 1.22 11.39
N ASP A 75 19.20 2.05 12.06
CA ASP A 75 18.76 2.87 13.19
C ASP A 75 18.95 4.37 12.90
N ALA A 76 17.86 5.10 12.79
CA ALA A 76 17.88 6.54 12.60
C ALA A 76 18.53 7.29 13.78
N SER A 77 18.56 6.72 14.98
CA SER A 77 19.19 7.34 16.16
C SER A 77 20.71 7.48 16.00
N ASP A 78 21.35 6.60 15.22
CA ASP A 78 22.77 6.66 14.88
C ASP A 78 23.07 7.71 13.79
N ALA A 79 22.10 7.97 12.91
CA ALA A 79 22.25 8.85 11.76
C ALA A 79 21.83 10.31 12.00
N LEU A 80 21.00 10.54 13.02
CA LEU A 80 20.39 11.84 13.34
C LEU A 80 20.49 12.15 14.83
N PRO A 81 20.69 13.42 15.22
CA PRO A 81 20.79 13.77 16.62
C PRO A 81 19.43 13.59 17.33
N THR A 82 19.45 12.96 18.50
CA THR A 82 18.23 12.67 19.29
C THR A 82 18.17 13.45 20.61
N THR A 83 17.01 13.40 21.26
CA THR A 83 16.81 13.75 22.67
C THR A 83 15.78 12.81 23.29
N THR A 84 15.99 12.39 24.53
CA THR A 84 15.15 11.37 25.19
C THR A 84 13.82 11.94 25.72
N ALA A 85 12.75 11.14 25.68
CA ALA A 85 11.41 11.46 26.17
C ALA A 85 11.08 10.95 27.59
N SER A 86 12.07 10.73 28.46
CA SER A 86 11.90 10.02 29.76
C SER A 86 10.83 10.59 30.70
N GLY A 87 10.51 11.89 30.58
CA GLY A 87 9.44 12.54 31.36
C GLY A 87 8.00 12.25 30.90
N TYR A 88 7.82 11.53 29.79
CA TYR A 88 6.52 11.27 29.16
C TYR A 88 6.12 9.77 29.17
N ASN A 89 7.04 8.87 29.54
CA ASN A 89 6.77 7.45 29.59
C ASN A 89 5.71 7.11 30.66
N ASN A 90 4.98 6.01 30.45
CA ASN A 90 3.78 5.63 31.20
C ASN A 90 2.67 6.68 31.05
N ARG A 91 2.57 7.28 29.85
CA ARG A 91 1.53 8.25 29.49
C ARG A 91 1.49 9.45 30.45
N SER A 92 2.64 9.92 30.93
CA SER A 92 2.74 10.97 31.96
C SER A 92 2.55 12.40 31.44
N GLY A 93 2.04 12.56 30.23
CA GLY A 93 1.75 13.84 29.58
C GLY A 93 1.59 13.68 28.07
N ASP A 94 1.20 14.77 27.40
CA ASP A 94 1.06 14.80 25.95
C ASP A 94 2.43 14.89 25.25
N LEU A 95 2.78 13.85 24.49
CA LEU A 95 4.07 13.70 23.82
C LEU A 95 4.34 14.80 22.79
N THR A 96 3.30 15.43 22.23
CA THR A 96 3.39 16.46 21.19
C THR A 96 4.36 17.58 21.55
N THR A 97 4.31 18.08 22.80
CA THR A 97 5.22 19.14 23.23
C THR A 97 6.68 18.70 23.24
N ALA A 98 6.96 17.43 23.57
CA ALA A 98 8.31 16.90 23.52
C ALA A 98 8.83 16.80 22.08
N ILE A 99 7.97 16.35 21.16
CA ILE A 99 8.27 16.22 19.74
C ILE A 99 8.61 17.59 19.14
N GLU A 100 7.74 18.58 19.34
CA GLU A 100 7.94 19.94 18.82
C GLU A 100 9.23 20.57 19.38
N ASN A 101 9.51 20.40 20.67
CA ASN A 101 10.74 20.89 21.27
C ASN A 101 11.99 20.20 20.70
N ALA A 102 11.96 18.89 20.49
CA ALA A 102 13.07 18.18 19.85
C ALA A 102 13.31 18.72 18.44
N SER A 103 12.24 18.82 17.65
CA SER A 103 12.27 19.26 16.26
C SER A 103 12.79 20.69 16.10
N GLN A 104 12.35 21.63 16.95
CA GLN A 104 12.84 23.02 16.95
C GLN A 104 14.33 23.14 17.29
N ASN A 105 14.91 22.13 17.95
CA ASN A 105 16.33 22.03 18.23
C ASN A 105 17.09 21.20 17.19
N GLY A 106 16.44 20.84 16.08
CA GLY A 106 17.00 20.04 14.99
C GLY A 106 17.31 18.62 15.43
N ARG A 107 16.43 18.00 16.23
CA ARG A 107 16.60 16.66 16.80
C ARG A 107 15.34 15.82 16.64
N LEU A 108 15.51 14.50 16.61
CA LEU A 108 14.43 13.53 16.79
C LEU A 108 14.13 13.34 18.27
N LEU A 109 12.89 12.98 18.59
CA LEU A 109 12.53 12.54 19.94
C LEU A 109 12.74 11.02 20.05
N GLU A 110 13.59 10.60 20.97
CA GLU A 110 13.88 9.19 21.24
C GLU A 110 13.03 8.68 22.42
N LEU A 111 12.27 7.63 22.17
CA LEU A 111 11.40 6.97 23.13
C LEU A 111 12.13 5.80 23.81
N GLU A 112 11.77 5.52 25.06
CA GLU A 112 12.30 4.38 25.78
C GLU A 112 11.73 3.08 25.18
N PRO A 113 12.56 2.05 24.91
CA PRO A 113 12.10 0.78 24.37
C PRO A 113 10.99 0.14 25.22
N GLY A 114 9.89 -0.26 24.58
CA GLY A 114 8.69 -0.79 25.26
C GLY A 114 7.94 0.22 26.13
N GLY A 115 8.27 1.51 26.00
CA GLY A 115 7.58 2.59 26.69
C GLY A 115 6.17 2.81 26.18
N THR A 116 5.32 3.41 27.01
CA THR A 116 3.96 3.79 26.64
C THR A 116 3.78 5.30 26.76
N TYR A 117 3.22 5.90 25.71
CA TYR A 117 3.12 7.34 25.57
C TYR A 117 1.70 7.72 25.16
N GLU A 118 1.33 8.96 25.40
CA GLU A 118 0.03 9.49 25.03
C GLU A 118 0.22 10.71 24.13
N MET A 119 -0.59 10.79 23.08
CA MET A 119 -0.66 11.96 22.22
C MET A 119 -2.12 12.42 22.10
N SER A 120 -2.38 13.65 22.55
CA SER A 120 -3.73 14.21 22.62
C SER A 120 -3.95 15.42 21.71
N SER A 121 -2.88 15.85 21.03
CA SER A 121 -2.86 16.99 20.13
C SER A 121 -1.93 16.75 18.94
N GLY A 122 -2.14 17.44 17.82
CA GLY A 122 -1.31 17.30 16.63
C GLY A 122 0.03 18.03 16.74
N VAL A 123 1.05 17.56 16.01
CA VAL A 123 2.38 18.19 15.93
C VAL A 123 2.36 19.31 14.87
N TYR A 124 2.38 20.58 15.30
CA TYR A 124 2.26 21.73 14.38
C TYR A 124 3.50 22.62 14.31
N ASN A 125 4.32 22.66 15.37
CA ASN A 125 5.46 23.57 15.47
C ASN A 125 6.79 22.84 15.26
N THR A 126 7.07 22.47 14.01
CA THR A 126 8.26 21.72 13.60
C THR A 126 9.42 22.63 13.18
N GLY A 127 10.63 22.10 13.32
CA GLY A 127 11.85 22.60 12.67
C GLY A 127 12.18 21.76 11.43
N SER A 128 13.41 21.91 10.91
CA SER A 128 13.83 21.23 9.67
C SER A 128 13.89 19.72 9.77
N ILE A 129 14.13 19.18 10.97
CA ILE A 129 14.14 17.75 11.26
C ILE A 129 13.04 17.50 12.30
N MET A 130 12.17 16.53 12.05
CA MET A 130 11.10 16.16 12.96
C MET A 130 10.91 14.64 12.99
N GLY A 131 10.41 14.13 14.10
CA GLY A 131 10.17 12.70 14.19
C GLY A 131 10.27 12.10 15.58
N VAL A 132 9.94 10.83 15.62
CA VAL A 132 10.05 9.96 16.80
C VAL A 132 10.81 8.70 16.41
N VAL A 133 11.69 8.24 17.30
CA VAL A 133 12.45 7.01 17.09
C VAL A 133 12.42 6.18 18.37
N CYS A 134 12.39 4.87 18.21
CA CYS A 134 12.57 3.88 19.25
C CYS A 134 13.32 2.68 18.66
N ASP A 135 13.76 1.81 19.55
CA ASP A 135 14.36 0.52 19.19
C ASP A 135 13.30 -0.35 18.48
N PRO A 136 13.49 -0.74 17.20
CA PRO A 136 12.51 -1.54 16.47
C PRO A 136 12.33 -2.95 17.06
N ASP A 137 13.32 -3.48 17.81
CA ASP A 137 13.21 -4.80 18.45
C ASP A 137 12.31 -4.76 19.70
N ASN A 138 12.01 -3.56 20.22
CA ASN A 138 11.14 -3.36 21.36
C ASN A 138 10.39 -2.02 21.21
N PRO A 139 9.40 -1.96 20.29
CA PRO A 139 8.78 -0.72 19.89
C PRO A 139 8.04 -0.05 21.05
N ALA A 140 7.96 1.27 21.01
CA ALA A 140 7.14 2.05 21.95
C ALA A 140 5.71 2.16 21.43
N THR A 141 4.72 2.12 22.33
CA THR A 141 3.32 2.36 21.98
C THR A 141 2.93 3.82 22.26
N ILE A 142 2.39 4.50 21.25
CA ILE A 142 1.80 5.84 21.37
C ILE A 142 0.28 5.71 21.26
N TYR A 143 -0.41 5.92 22.38
CA TYR A 143 -1.88 5.98 22.44
C TYR A 143 -2.37 7.33 21.93
N LEU A 144 -3.23 7.32 20.92
CA LEU A 144 -3.94 8.52 20.47
C LEU A 144 -5.23 8.66 21.27
N THR A 145 -5.42 9.79 21.97
CA THR A 145 -6.48 9.91 23.00
C THR A 145 -7.40 11.11 22.87
N GLY A 146 -7.16 12.05 21.94
CA GLY A 146 -7.94 13.29 21.95
C GLY A 146 -7.76 14.24 20.78
N GLY A 147 -8.64 15.25 20.76
CA GLY A 147 -9.05 16.08 19.62
C GLY A 147 -7.97 16.78 18.82
N PHE A 148 -7.31 16.02 17.94
CA PHE A 148 -6.52 16.56 16.85
C PHE A 148 -7.37 17.53 16.01
N THR A 149 -6.79 18.65 15.59
CA THR A 149 -7.47 19.48 14.60
C THR A 149 -7.45 18.70 13.29
N GLU A 150 -8.63 18.47 12.71
CA GLU A 150 -8.83 17.64 11.51
C GLU A 150 -8.55 16.14 11.69
N ASP A 151 -8.51 15.65 12.93
CA ASP A 151 -8.25 14.24 13.24
C ASP A 151 -6.84 13.75 12.80
N VAL A 152 -5.86 14.64 12.68
CA VAL A 152 -4.48 14.31 12.23
C VAL A 152 -3.44 14.50 13.34
N ALA A 153 -2.69 13.43 13.64
CA ALA A 153 -1.58 13.44 14.60
C ALA A 153 -0.34 14.21 14.09
N TRP A 154 0.06 13.99 12.84
CA TRP A 154 1.21 14.65 12.20
C TRP A 154 0.76 15.46 10.96
N PRO A 155 0.17 16.66 11.17
CA PRO A 155 -0.19 17.58 10.11
C PRO A 155 1.04 18.40 9.66
N VAL A 156 1.96 17.77 8.95
CA VAL A 156 3.27 18.34 8.58
C VAL A 156 3.36 18.74 7.11
N GLY A 157 4.47 19.34 6.69
CA GLY A 157 4.76 19.66 5.29
C GLY A 157 4.65 21.15 4.98
N GLY A 158 5.50 21.61 4.07
CA GLY A 158 5.57 23.02 3.68
C GLY A 158 7.00 23.57 3.70
N ALA A 159 7.10 24.90 3.57
CA ALA A 159 8.37 25.58 3.50
C ALA A 159 9.05 25.64 4.88
N GLY A 160 9.94 24.67 5.15
CA GLY A 160 10.69 24.59 6.41
C GLY A 160 10.82 23.18 6.97
N ASP A 161 10.02 22.24 6.47
CA ASP A 161 10.05 20.84 6.86
C ASP A 161 10.90 20.05 5.86
N ASP A 162 12.15 19.79 6.22
CA ASP A 162 13.13 19.18 5.33
C ASP A 162 13.14 17.65 5.48
N GLU A 163 13.13 17.14 6.72
CA GLU A 163 13.24 15.72 7.07
C GLU A 163 12.18 15.28 8.09
N LEU A 164 11.47 14.17 7.80
CA LEU A 164 10.54 13.49 8.73
C LEU A 164 11.02 12.05 8.98
N VAL A 165 11.12 11.65 10.25
CA VAL A 165 11.51 10.28 10.63
C VAL A 165 10.54 9.66 11.63
N MET A 166 10.07 8.45 11.37
CA MET A 166 9.31 7.63 12.33
C MET A 166 9.91 6.22 12.35
N GLN A 167 10.34 5.74 13.52
CA GLN A 167 10.95 4.41 13.65
C GLN A 167 10.56 3.68 14.93
N GLY A 168 10.19 2.41 14.82
CA GLY A 168 10.00 1.52 15.97
C GLY A 168 8.79 1.90 16.83
N ILE A 169 7.68 2.24 16.20
CA ILE A 169 6.49 2.80 16.88
C ILE A 169 5.25 1.97 16.59
N GLU A 170 4.49 1.64 17.64
CA GLU A 170 3.10 1.22 17.52
C GLU A 170 2.19 2.42 17.83
N TYR A 171 1.40 2.86 16.85
CA TYR A 171 0.31 3.81 17.09
C TYR A 171 -0.94 3.03 17.49
N ASP A 172 -1.49 3.31 18.66
CA ASP A 172 -2.73 2.70 19.14
C ASP A 172 -3.87 3.73 19.11
N ILE A 173 -4.86 3.47 18.25
CA ILE A 173 -6.04 4.33 18.08
C ILE A 173 -7.29 3.76 18.77
N SER A 174 -7.17 2.74 19.63
CA SER A 174 -8.32 2.10 20.29
C SER A 174 -9.09 3.00 21.26
N GLU A 175 -8.52 4.15 21.64
CA GLU A 175 -9.13 5.14 22.52
C GLU A 175 -9.79 6.32 21.77
N VAL A 176 -9.76 6.31 20.44
CA VAL A 176 -10.41 7.29 19.56
C VAL A 176 -11.23 6.60 18.48
N ASP A 177 -12.32 7.22 18.03
CA ASP A 177 -13.16 6.64 16.97
C ASP A 177 -12.46 6.71 15.58
N ASP A 178 -11.68 7.76 15.35
CA ASP A 178 -10.90 7.96 14.12
C ASP A 178 -9.65 8.79 14.41
N ALA A 179 -8.54 8.42 13.78
CA ALA A 179 -7.33 9.24 13.72
C ALA A 179 -6.53 8.92 12.46
N SER A 180 -6.16 9.97 11.73
CA SER A 180 -5.08 9.95 10.75
C SER A 180 -3.75 10.14 11.48
N ILE A 181 -2.74 9.36 11.08
CA ILE A 181 -1.43 9.44 11.70
C ILE A 181 -0.63 10.56 11.02
N LEU A 182 -0.48 10.50 9.70
CA LEU A 182 0.35 11.43 8.93
C LEU A 182 -0.45 12.01 7.78
N THR A 183 -0.57 13.34 7.75
CA THR A 183 -1.08 14.07 6.58
C THR A 183 -0.15 15.21 6.23
N THR A 184 0.27 15.25 4.97
CA THR A 184 1.16 16.28 4.45
C THR A 184 0.37 17.42 3.77
N TYR A 185 0.18 18.55 4.48
CA TYR A 185 -0.52 19.75 3.97
C TYR A 185 0.36 20.63 3.05
N GLY A 186 1.51 20.09 2.68
CA GLY A 186 2.51 20.61 1.77
C GLY A 186 3.58 19.53 1.59
N ALA A 187 4.53 19.76 0.70
CA ALA A 187 5.60 18.80 0.49
C ALA A 187 6.66 18.88 1.60
N ILE A 188 7.14 17.72 2.08
CA ILE A 188 8.43 17.63 2.78
C ILE A 188 9.55 17.85 1.74
N GLN A 189 10.55 18.67 2.07
CA GLN A 189 11.45 19.21 1.06
C GLN A 189 12.55 18.24 0.62
N GLU A 190 13.08 17.41 1.54
CA GLU A 190 14.24 16.57 1.25
C GLU A 190 13.93 15.07 1.42
N TYR A 191 13.54 14.64 2.62
CA TYR A 191 13.53 13.20 2.93
C TYR A 191 12.45 12.79 3.93
N VAL A 192 11.84 11.63 3.73
CA VAL A 192 10.95 10.98 4.70
C VAL A 192 11.38 9.53 4.90
N LEU A 193 11.60 9.13 6.16
CA LEU A 193 11.84 7.74 6.56
C LEU A 193 10.79 7.31 7.55
N ILE A 194 10.03 6.27 7.21
CA ILE A 194 9.06 5.65 8.10
C ILE A 194 9.38 4.17 8.08
N GLN A 195 9.81 3.61 9.21
CA GLN A 195 10.18 2.20 9.27
C GLN A 195 9.75 1.54 10.57
N ASP A 196 9.37 0.27 10.51
CA ASP A 196 9.01 -0.49 11.71
C ASP A 196 7.86 0.20 12.49
N VAL A 197 6.80 0.55 11.76
CA VAL A 197 5.63 1.24 12.30
C VAL A 197 4.38 0.39 12.16
N THR A 198 3.68 0.17 13.26
CA THR A 198 2.39 -0.56 13.27
C THR A 198 1.26 0.38 13.66
N LEU A 199 0.09 0.23 13.04
CA LEU A 199 -1.15 0.82 13.52
C LEU A 199 -2.04 -0.24 14.13
N ARG A 200 -2.41 -0.04 15.39
CA ARG A 200 -3.36 -0.86 16.11
C ARG A 200 -4.68 -0.10 16.31
N GLY A 201 -5.79 -0.79 16.06
CA GLY A 201 -7.14 -0.25 16.11
C GLY A 201 -7.71 0.04 14.73
N GLN A 202 -9.03 0.19 14.66
CA GLN A 202 -9.75 0.39 13.40
C GLN A 202 -10.15 1.84 13.23
N ARG A 203 -10.11 2.36 12.00
CA ARG A 203 -10.53 3.74 11.70
C ARG A 203 -12.00 3.85 11.32
N ALA A 204 -12.78 4.64 12.05
CA ALA A 204 -14.17 4.97 11.67
C ALA A 204 -14.27 6.33 10.96
N LYS A 205 -13.75 6.45 9.72
CA LYS A 205 -13.87 7.70 8.94
C LYS A 205 -15.20 7.78 8.18
N LEU A 206 -15.93 8.85 8.46
CA LEU A 206 -17.06 9.34 7.65
C LEU A 206 -16.82 10.83 7.35
N ALA A 207 -16.21 11.16 6.22
CA ALA A 207 -15.96 12.55 5.86
C ALA A 207 -16.52 12.93 4.49
N GLU A 208 -16.94 14.18 4.34
CA GLU A 208 -17.29 14.83 3.06
C GLU A 208 -16.05 15.13 2.18
N GLY A 209 -15.04 14.25 2.21
CA GLY A 209 -13.76 14.38 1.50
C GLY A 209 -12.69 15.12 2.31
N GLY A 210 -11.53 15.35 1.68
CA GLY A 210 -10.37 16.01 2.30
C GLY A 210 -9.23 15.05 2.65
N ASP A 211 -8.07 15.61 2.97
CA ASP A 211 -6.81 14.85 3.11
C ASP A 211 -6.80 13.92 4.34
N ALA A 212 -7.57 14.23 5.39
CA ALA A 212 -7.71 13.43 6.62
C ALA A 212 -8.40 12.05 6.41
N VAL A 213 -8.91 11.77 5.21
CA VAL A 213 -9.36 10.41 4.84
C VAL A 213 -8.20 9.41 4.86
N HIS A 214 -6.97 9.89 4.64
CA HIS A 214 -5.79 9.04 4.59
C HIS A 214 -5.21 8.84 5.99
N THR A 215 -4.64 7.67 6.26
CA THR A 215 -3.98 7.34 7.53
C THR A 215 -2.54 7.77 7.47
N PHE A 216 -1.88 7.43 6.36
CA PHE A 216 -0.60 7.96 5.94
C PHE A 216 -0.76 8.57 4.54
N LEU A 217 -0.67 9.90 4.46
CA LEU A 217 -0.58 10.65 3.21
C LEU A 217 0.78 11.31 3.11
N VAL A 218 1.66 10.73 2.29
CA VAL A 218 3.03 11.23 2.11
C VAL A 218 3.13 12.12 0.87
N ASN A 219 3.80 13.26 1.02
CA ASN A 219 4.08 14.21 -0.05
C ASN A 219 5.51 14.70 0.10
N VAL A 220 6.30 14.57 -0.97
CA VAL A 220 7.65 15.13 -1.02
C VAL A 220 7.81 16.02 -2.25
N ALA A 221 8.70 17.00 -2.12
CA ALA A 221 8.91 18.02 -3.13
C ALA A 221 9.67 17.43 -4.33
N SER A 222 9.73 18.19 -5.42
CA SER A 222 10.54 17.82 -6.58
C SER A 222 12.00 17.61 -6.17
N GLY A 223 12.49 16.38 -6.35
CA GLY A 223 13.85 15.97 -5.97
C GLY A 223 14.00 15.43 -4.55
N GLY A 224 12.94 15.50 -3.73
CA GLY A 224 12.86 14.78 -2.48
C GLY A 224 12.56 13.30 -2.69
N GLU A 225 12.81 12.49 -1.67
CA GLU A 225 12.64 11.04 -1.68
C GLU A 225 11.96 10.59 -0.38
N PHE A 226 11.15 9.53 -0.44
CA PHE A 226 10.70 8.87 0.79
C PHE A 226 10.91 7.36 0.74
N LEU A 227 11.14 6.79 1.92
CA LEU A 227 11.10 5.36 2.18
C LEU A 227 10.12 5.08 3.30
N VAL A 228 9.09 4.30 3.01
CA VAL A 228 8.20 3.69 3.99
C VAL A 228 8.47 2.20 3.94
N ARG A 229 9.01 1.59 5.00
CA ARG A 229 9.31 0.15 5.01
C ARG A 229 8.86 -0.58 6.25
N ARG A 230 8.40 -1.83 6.12
CA ARG A 230 7.92 -2.64 7.27
C ARG A 230 6.88 -1.89 8.09
N VAL A 231 5.88 -1.35 7.39
CA VAL A 231 4.73 -0.66 8.01
C VAL A 231 3.49 -1.53 7.88
N GLU A 232 2.78 -1.73 8.98
CA GLU A 232 1.68 -2.70 9.06
C GLU A 232 0.40 -2.07 9.61
N PHE A 233 -0.68 -2.10 8.81
CA PHE A 233 -2.03 -1.68 9.23
C PHE A 233 -3.03 -2.86 9.09
N PRO A 234 -3.04 -3.79 10.05
CA PRO A 234 -3.81 -5.04 9.97
C PRO A 234 -5.30 -4.87 10.29
N ASP A 235 -5.68 -3.89 11.11
CA ASP A 235 -7.00 -3.87 11.74
C ASP A 235 -8.10 -3.23 10.86
N GLY A 236 -7.71 -2.47 9.85
CA GLY A 236 -8.62 -1.97 8.82
C GLY A 236 -9.48 -0.76 9.20
N GLY A 237 -10.60 -0.63 8.48
CA GLY A 237 -11.59 0.43 8.68
C GLY A 237 -12.93 -0.09 9.20
N ILE A 238 -13.64 0.73 9.97
CA ILE A 238 -15.03 0.48 10.37
C ILE A 238 -15.94 1.08 9.32
N GLU A 239 -16.99 0.36 8.95
CA GLU A 239 -18.05 0.93 8.13
C GLU A 239 -18.86 1.90 8.96
N VAL A 240 -18.95 3.14 8.49
CA VAL A 240 -19.81 4.14 9.11
C VAL A 240 -21.03 4.33 8.21
N PRO A 241 -22.25 4.03 8.69
CA PRO A 241 -23.46 4.23 7.91
C PRO A 241 -23.60 5.70 7.49
N GLY A 242 -23.61 5.97 6.20
CA GLY A 242 -23.92 7.30 5.69
C GLY A 242 -25.42 7.61 5.78
N GLU A 243 -25.79 8.86 6.04
CA GLU A 243 -27.19 9.29 6.07
C GLU A 243 -27.86 9.22 4.67
N ASP A 244 -27.08 9.28 3.57
CA ASP A 244 -27.62 9.40 2.20
C ASP A 244 -27.11 8.37 1.16
N GLY A 245 -26.48 7.27 1.60
CA GLY A 245 -26.26 6.05 0.77
C GLY A 245 -25.34 6.15 -0.46
N PHE A 246 -24.86 7.33 -0.85
CA PHE A 246 -23.98 7.50 -2.01
C PHE A 246 -22.89 8.54 -1.68
N ASP A 247 -21.63 8.15 -1.88
CA ASP A 247 -20.38 8.91 -1.61
C ASP A 247 -19.81 8.85 -0.18
N LEU A 248 -19.71 7.64 0.38
CA LEU A 248 -18.89 7.42 1.58
C LEU A 248 -17.39 7.45 1.22
N ASN A 249 -16.66 8.45 1.73
CA ASN A 249 -15.20 8.45 1.76
C ASN A 249 -14.73 7.72 3.02
N TYR A 250 -14.54 6.42 2.87
CA TYR A 250 -13.94 5.58 3.91
C TYR A 250 -12.44 5.85 4.06
N ALA A 251 -11.89 5.53 5.23
CA ALA A 251 -10.47 5.67 5.50
C ALA A 251 -9.60 4.95 4.45
N ILE A 252 -8.53 5.61 4.03
CA ILE A 252 -7.49 5.06 3.15
C ILE A 252 -6.23 4.88 4.02
N PRO A 253 -5.61 3.70 4.06
CA PRO A 253 -4.44 3.46 4.87
C PRO A 253 -3.19 4.15 4.31
N MET A 254 -2.75 3.77 3.11
CA MET A 254 -1.46 4.21 2.55
C MET A 254 -1.70 4.97 1.25
N ALA A 255 -1.21 6.21 1.19
CA ALA A 255 -1.40 7.06 0.04
C ALA A 255 -0.23 8.03 -0.20
N SER A 256 -0.05 8.38 -1.47
CA SER A 256 0.76 9.51 -1.89
C SER A 256 -0.15 10.66 -2.29
N ASN A 257 0.18 11.88 -1.86
CA ASN A 257 -0.62 13.05 -2.20
C ASN A 257 -0.61 13.31 -3.72
N ARG A 258 -1.69 13.83 -4.28
CA ARG A 258 -1.77 14.25 -5.69
C ARG A 258 -0.75 15.32 -6.08
N ASP A 259 -0.22 16.04 -5.11
CA ASP A 259 0.79 17.08 -5.30
C ASP A 259 2.22 16.53 -5.09
N HIS A 260 2.39 15.22 -4.87
CA HIS A 260 3.69 14.56 -4.77
C HIS A 260 4.49 14.76 -6.06
N GLN A 261 5.73 15.25 -5.95
CA GLN A 261 6.62 15.51 -7.11
C GLN A 261 7.96 14.78 -7.01
N GLY A 262 8.21 14.08 -5.91
CA GLY A 262 9.48 13.41 -5.63
C GLY A 262 9.53 11.98 -6.14
N TYR A 263 10.09 11.09 -5.33
CA TYR A 263 10.15 9.65 -5.60
C TYR A 263 9.82 8.88 -4.33
N GLY A 264 8.84 8.00 -4.41
CA GLY A 264 8.35 7.23 -3.26
C GLY A 264 8.74 5.76 -3.32
N VAL A 265 9.16 5.19 -2.19
CA VAL A 265 9.36 3.74 -2.04
C VAL A 265 8.54 3.27 -0.85
N TRP A 266 7.66 2.30 -1.09
CA TRP A 266 6.95 1.51 -0.09
C TRP A 266 7.53 0.11 -0.15
N LYS A 267 8.14 -0.38 0.93
CA LYS A 267 8.87 -1.66 0.93
C LYS A 267 8.41 -2.58 2.06
N ASP A 268 8.08 -3.83 1.79
CA ASP A 268 7.70 -4.81 2.83
C ASP A 268 6.53 -4.31 3.71
N CYS A 269 5.61 -3.53 3.13
CA CYS A 269 4.46 -2.97 3.86
C CYS A 269 3.26 -3.92 3.80
N TYR A 270 2.45 -3.94 4.85
CA TYR A 270 1.22 -4.74 4.94
C TYR A 270 0.01 -3.86 5.22
N VAL A 271 -1.09 -4.10 4.50
CA VAL A 271 -2.35 -3.39 4.71
C VAL A 271 -3.56 -4.27 4.47
N ALA A 272 -4.50 -4.26 5.41
CA ALA A 272 -5.68 -5.09 5.32
C ALA A 272 -6.98 -4.44 5.80
N HIS A 273 -8.10 -4.95 5.26
CA HIS A 273 -9.43 -4.75 5.82
C HIS A 273 -9.95 -3.30 5.85
N PHE A 274 -9.50 -2.45 4.93
CA PHE A 274 -10.08 -1.11 4.76
C PHE A 274 -11.29 -1.14 3.83
N ASN A 275 -12.30 -0.32 4.12
CA ASN A 275 -13.49 -0.15 3.27
C ASN A 275 -13.25 0.78 2.07
N ASN A 276 -11.98 1.16 1.84
CA ASN A 276 -11.53 1.90 0.67
C ASN A 276 -10.37 1.15 0.02
N ASN A 277 -9.59 1.84 -0.81
CA ASN A 277 -8.38 1.27 -1.37
C ASN A 277 -7.34 1.00 -0.28
N GLY A 278 -6.50 -0.04 -0.44
CA GLY A 278 -5.34 -0.27 0.43
C GLY A 278 -4.24 0.74 0.12
N TYR A 279 -3.59 0.57 -1.03
CA TYR A 279 -2.67 1.57 -1.58
C TYR A 279 -3.42 2.51 -2.52
N TYR A 280 -3.33 3.81 -2.25
CA TYR A 280 -3.87 4.87 -3.10
C TYR A 280 -2.72 5.78 -3.56
N LEU A 281 -1.98 5.32 -4.56
CA LEU A 281 -0.89 6.09 -5.15
C LEU A 281 -1.50 7.03 -6.19
N SER A 282 -1.56 8.32 -5.85
CA SER A 282 -2.47 9.28 -6.49
C SER A 282 -2.30 9.36 -8.02
N ALA A 283 -3.45 9.46 -8.69
CA ALA A 283 -3.62 9.63 -10.13
C ALA A 283 -3.63 11.11 -10.54
N GLY A 284 -2.49 11.80 -10.44
CA GLY A 284 -2.29 13.10 -11.11
C GLY A 284 -1.32 12.97 -12.28
N GLN A 285 -1.57 13.65 -13.41
CA GLN A 285 -0.68 13.59 -14.60
C GLN A 285 0.73 14.15 -14.36
N GLN A 286 0.99 14.74 -13.18
CA GLN A 286 2.27 15.34 -12.82
C GLN A 286 2.76 14.81 -11.46
N THR A 287 2.27 13.67 -10.99
CA THR A 287 2.77 13.10 -9.74
C THR A 287 4.13 12.44 -9.97
N GLY A 288 5.01 12.54 -8.96
CA GLY A 288 6.21 11.72 -8.90
C GLY A 288 5.87 10.22 -8.78
N PRO A 289 6.73 9.33 -9.29
CA PRO A 289 6.49 7.90 -9.27
C PRO A 289 6.66 7.31 -7.87
N ASN A 290 5.91 6.25 -7.60
CA ASN A 290 6.01 5.43 -6.41
C ASN A 290 6.36 3.99 -6.79
N VAL A 291 7.14 3.33 -5.94
CA VAL A 291 7.44 1.90 -6.05
C VAL A 291 6.81 1.17 -4.88
N LEU A 292 5.94 0.20 -5.16
CA LEU A 292 5.54 -0.83 -4.20
C LEU A 292 6.50 -2.01 -4.36
N TRP A 293 7.40 -2.20 -3.41
CA TRP A 293 8.39 -3.27 -3.38
C TRP A 293 8.00 -4.28 -2.31
N ASP A 294 7.67 -5.50 -2.71
CA ASP A 294 7.27 -6.61 -1.84
C ASP A 294 6.16 -6.26 -0.84
N CYS A 295 5.21 -5.44 -1.28
CA CYS A 295 4.09 -4.98 -0.46
C CYS A 295 2.91 -5.94 -0.53
N VAL A 296 2.14 -6.02 0.55
CA VAL A 296 0.98 -6.90 0.67
C VAL A 296 -0.29 -6.08 0.94
N ALA A 297 -1.31 -6.27 0.10
CA ALA A 297 -2.64 -5.71 0.28
C ALA A 297 -3.68 -6.83 0.35
N GLU A 298 -4.47 -6.86 1.41
CA GLU A 298 -5.41 -7.94 1.66
C GLU A 298 -6.81 -7.41 1.99
N ASN A 299 -7.83 -7.90 1.30
CA ASN A 299 -9.23 -7.70 1.68
C ASN A 299 -9.62 -6.23 1.90
N ASN A 300 -9.02 -5.32 1.14
CA ASN A 300 -9.50 -3.97 1.06
C ASN A 300 -10.65 -3.94 0.04
N ALA A 301 -11.65 -3.09 0.28
CA ALA A 301 -12.73 -2.86 -0.68
C ALA A 301 -12.17 -2.12 -1.92
N ARG A 302 -13.02 -1.52 -2.77
CA ARG A 302 -12.67 -0.70 -3.95
C ARG A 302 -11.46 -1.17 -4.79
N GLY A 303 -10.21 -0.95 -4.35
CA GLY A 303 -9.05 -1.67 -4.86
C GLY A 303 -7.93 -1.89 -3.84
N ASN A 304 -7.31 -3.06 -3.81
CA ASN A 304 -6.16 -3.32 -2.93
C ASN A 304 -4.97 -2.42 -3.28
N MET A 305 -4.53 -2.47 -4.54
CA MET A 305 -3.44 -1.66 -5.05
C MET A 305 -3.92 -0.78 -6.19
N ARG A 306 -4.09 0.52 -5.93
CA ARG A 306 -4.42 1.51 -6.95
C ARG A 306 -3.17 2.27 -7.38
N LEU A 307 -2.82 2.12 -8.66
CA LEU A 307 -1.66 2.73 -9.29
C LEU A 307 -2.03 4.04 -10.01
N GLY A 308 -1.11 4.99 -9.96
CA GLY A 308 -1.12 6.27 -10.64
C GLY A 308 -0.07 6.35 -11.75
N HIS A 309 0.38 7.57 -12.04
CA HIS A 309 1.31 7.83 -13.14
C HIS A 309 2.72 7.35 -12.82
N GLN A 310 3.31 6.51 -13.68
CA GLN A 310 4.66 5.98 -13.55
C GLN A 310 4.93 5.17 -12.27
N ASP A 311 3.87 4.71 -11.61
CA ASP A 311 4.03 3.84 -10.45
C ASP A 311 4.48 2.44 -10.89
N VAL A 312 5.21 1.76 -10.01
CA VAL A 312 5.79 0.44 -10.22
C VAL A 312 5.37 -0.49 -9.08
N ILE A 313 5.12 -1.76 -9.40
CA ILE A 313 5.06 -2.85 -8.42
C ILE A 313 6.17 -3.86 -8.72
N VAL A 314 6.94 -4.25 -7.70
CA VAL A 314 7.93 -5.33 -7.78
C VAL A 314 7.73 -6.29 -6.61
N GLY A 315 7.30 -7.52 -6.89
CA GLY A 315 6.99 -8.53 -5.88
C GLY A 315 5.67 -8.28 -5.15
N GLY A 316 5.50 -8.96 -4.02
CA GLY A 316 4.35 -8.77 -3.14
C GLY A 316 3.10 -9.57 -3.50
N ARG A 317 2.00 -9.24 -2.82
CA ARG A 317 0.74 -9.98 -2.90
C ARG A 317 -0.48 -9.07 -2.82
N SER A 318 -1.46 -9.28 -3.69
CA SER A 318 -2.77 -8.64 -3.61
C SER A 318 -3.86 -9.70 -3.53
N GLU A 319 -4.54 -9.77 -2.39
CA GLU A 319 -5.55 -10.80 -2.12
C GLU A 319 -6.93 -10.21 -1.81
N VAL A 320 -7.96 -10.78 -2.42
CA VAL A 320 -9.37 -10.55 -2.06
C VAL A 320 -10.04 -11.89 -1.84
N ASN A 321 -10.60 -12.13 -0.66
CA ASN A 321 -11.28 -13.37 -0.31
C ASN A 321 -12.70 -13.16 0.22
N SER A 322 -13.51 -14.21 0.15
CA SER A 322 -14.94 -14.23 0.52
C SER A 322 -15.18 -14.29 2.02
N ASP A 323 -14.16 -14.69 2.79
CA ASP A 323 -14.23 -14.74 4.25
C ASP A 323 -14.28 -13.33 4.87
N TYR A 324 -13.95 -12.29 4.10
CA TYR A 324 -14.08 -10.92 4.54
C TYR A 324 -15.56 -10.45 4.56
N GLN A 325 -16.18 -10.53 5.75
CA GLN A 325 -17.62 -10.32 5.98
C GLN A 325 -18.10 -8.86 5.96
N LYS A 326 -17.26 -7.87 5.65
CA LYS A 326 -17.64 -6.44 5.62
C LYS A 326 -18.17 -6.03 4.23
N ASN A 327 -19.47 -6.28 4.02
CA ASN A 327 -20.44 -5.64 3.11
C ASN A 327 -20.09 -5.32 1.62
N GLU A 328 -21.04 -5.70 0.75
CA GLU A 328 -21.42 -5.30 -0.64
C GLU A 328 -20.39 -4.96 -1.74
N GLN A 329 -19.16 -4.54 -1.46
CA GLN A 329 -18.18 -4.15 -2.48
C GLN A 329 -16.82 -4.81 -2.26
N PRO A 330 -16.68 -6.09 -2.63
CA PRO A 330 -15.36 -6.72 -2.65
C PRO A 330 -14.41 -5.88 -3.52
N GLY A 331 -13.15 -5.75 -3.10
CA GLY A 331 -12.17 -4.93 -3.81
C GLY A 331 -11.70 -5.55 -5.12
N THR A 332 -11.15 -4.72 -5.99
CA THR A 332 -10.35 -5.17 -7.13
C THR A 332 -8.88 -5.27 -6.70
N PRO A 333 -8.22 -6.45 -6.80
CA PRO A 333 -6.82 -6.61 -6.43
C PRO A 333 -5.87 -5.55 -6.99
N VAL A 334 -5.97 -5.24 -8.29
CA VAL A 334 -5.13 -4.21 -8.93
C VAL A 334 -5.97 -3.29 -9.80
N VAL A 335 -5.87 -1.98 -9.53
CA VAL A 335 -6.60 -0.93 -10.26
C VAL A 335 -5.63 0.08 -10.84
N ASN A 336 -5.70 0.34 -12.14
CA ASN A 336 -5.14 1.57 -12.70
C ASN A 336 -6.12 2.72 -12.47
N GLY A 337 -5.62 3.75 -11.78
CA GLY A 337 -6.36 4.89 -11.27
C GLY A 337 -6.62 6.05 -12.22
N ASN A 338 -6.31 5.92 -13.52
CA ASN A 338 -6.56 6.83 -14.66
C ASN A 338 -5.28 7.33 -15.38
N HIS A 339 -4.10 6.81 -15.05
CA HIS A 339 -2.85 7.20 -15.70
C HIS A 339 -2.00 6.00 -16.10
N GLU A 340 -1.07 6.20 -17.03
CA GLU A 340 -0.11 5.16 -17.40
C GLU A 340 0.77 4.84 -16.18
N PHE A 341 0.70 3.61 -15.68
CA PHE A 341 1.67 3.07 -14.73
C PHE A 341 2.85 2.51 -15.54
N ASP A 342 4.03 2.38 -14.94
CA ASP A 342 5.22 1.92 -15.66
C ASP A 342 5.15 0.39 -15.85
N TYR A 343 5.35 -0.38 -14.78
CA TYR A 343 5.19 -1.83 -14.82
C TYR A 343 4.82 -2.48 -13.48
N VAL A 344 4.26 -3.68 -13.57
CA VAL A 344 4.03 -4.62 -12.47
C VAL A 344 4.85 -5.88 -12.75
N SER A 345 5.73 -6.27 -11.84
CA SER A 345 6.61 -7.43 -12.00
C SER A 345 6.59 -8.28 -10.74
N GLY A 346 6.44 -9.60 -10.84
CA GLY A 346 6.52 -10.48 -9.67
C GLY A 346 5.33 -10.44 -8.71
N LEU A 347 4.19 -9.87 -9.12
CA LEU A 347 3.03 -9.73 -8.24
C LEU A 347 2.22 -11.03 -8.23
N THR A 348 1.83 -11.48 -7.03
CA THR A 348 0.86 -12.56 -6.87
C THR A 348 -0.53 -11.97 -6.57
N VAL A 349 -1.47 -12.18 -7.49
CA VAL A 349 -2.89 -11.80 -7.32
C VAL A 349 -3.71 -13.04 -7.00
N ILE A 350 -4.48 -12.97 -5.91
CA ILE A 350 -5.41 -14.03 -5.51
C ILE A 350 -6.79 -13.41 -5.34
N ALA A 351 -7.77 -13.92 -6.06
CA ALA A 351 -9.16 -13.50 -5.94
C ALA A 351 -10.06 -14.72 -5.70
N ASP A 352 -10.64 -14.79 -4.51
CA ASP A 352 -11.46 -15.90 -4.04
C ASP A 352 -12.75 -15.39 -3.38
N SER A 353 -13.61 -14.75 -4.17
CA SER A 353 -14.88 -14.22 -3.66
C SER A 353 -15.98 -14.31 -4.69
N ASP A 354 -17.24 -14.32 -4.25
CA ASP A 354 -18.44 -14.33 -5.11
C ASP A 354 -18.44 -13.17 -6.14
N GLY A 355 -17.71 -12.08 -5.82
CA GLY A 355 -17.29 -11.03 -6.74
C GLY A 355 -16.04 -10.30 -6.22
N TRP A 356 -15.40 -9.49 -7.07
CA TRP A 356 -14.18 -8.72 -6.73
C TRP A 356 -14.18 -7.33 -7.36
N GLY A 357 -15.20 -6.55 -7.02
CA GLY A 357 -15.39 -5.22 -7.58
C GLY A 357 -15.65 -5.29 -9.08
N GLY A 358 -14.90 -4.50 -9.85
CA GLY A 358 -15.10 -4.39 -11.30
C GLY A 358 -14.42 -5.48 -12.12
N ALA A 359 -13.28 -5.98 -11.63
CA ALA A 359 -12.48 -7.08 -12.17
C ALA A 359 -11.37 -7.47 -11.18
N GLY A 360 -10.64 -8.55 -11.44
CA GLY A 360 -9.46 -8.94 -10.66
C GLY A 360 -8.27 -8.02 -10.92
N ILE A 361 -8.02 -7.73 -12.20
CA ILE A 361 -7.20 -6.62 -12.67
C ILE A 361 -8.08 -5.70 -13.48
N GLN A 362 -8.02 -4.41 -13.18
CA GLN A 362 -8.77 -3.41 -13.90
C GLN A 362 -7.88 -2.26 -14.36
N THR A 363 -7.77 -2.08 -15.67
CA THR A 363 -7.35 -0.79 -16.22
C THR A 363 -8.59 0.05 -16.52
N ARG A 364 -8.66 1.26 -15.97
CA ARG A 364 -9.73 2.24 -16.23
C ARG A 364 -9.13 3.48 -16.90
N THR A 365 -9.89 3.97 -17.90
CA THR A 365 -10.05 5.36 -18.40
C THR A 365 -8.84 6.32 -18.43
N ASP A 366 -8.74 7.08 -19.54
CA ASP A 366 -7.74 8.12 -19.90
C ASP A 366 -6.24 7.81 -19.80
N ALA A 367 -5.85 6.65 -19.26
CA ALA A 367 -4.49 6.14 -19.27
C ALA A 367 -4.10 5.51 -20.62
N GLU A 368 -2.79 5.39 -20.89
CA GLU A 368 -2.25 4.56 -21.99
C GLU A 368 -2.03 3.10 -21.57
N GLY A 369 -2.26 2.73 -20.30
CA GLY A 369 -2.09 1.37 -19.78
C GLY A 369 -0.76 1.17 -19.05
N GLY A 370 -0.02 0.10 -19.35
CA GLY A 370 1.26 -0.26 -18.71
C GLY A 370 1.65 -1.72 -18.97
N GLU A 371 2.73 -2.20 -18.36
CA GLU A 371 3.24 -3.57 -18.53
C GLU A 371 2.99 -4.43 -17.27
N ILE A 372 2.50 -5.66 -17.43
CA ILE A 372 2.45 -6.65 -16.35
C ILE A 372 3.29 -7.86 -16.77
N ARG A 373 4.31 -8.19 -16.00
CA ARG A 373 5.18 -9.31 -16.30
C ARG A 373 5.51 -10.19 -15.11
N LYS A 374 6.01 -11.39 -15.37
CA LYS A 374 6.52 -12.33 -14.35
C LYS A 374 5.54 -12.46 -13.19
N SER A 375 4.24 -12.60 -13.44
CA SER A 375 3.21 -12.44 -12.40
C SER A 375 2.23 -13.61 -12.39
N VAL A 376 1.67 -13.89 -11.21
CA VAL A 376 0.72 -14.97 -10.98
C VAL A 376 -0.66 -14.38 -10.74
N LEU A 377 -1.64 -14.80 -11.52
CA LEU A 377 -3.04 -14.41 -11.37
C LEU A 377 -3.87 -15.66 -11.07
N HIS A 378 -4.40 -15.75 -9.85
CA HIS A 378 -5.21 -16.87 -9.41
C HIS A 378 -6.63 -16.42 -9.05
N PHE A 379 -7.58 -16.80 -9.89
CA PHE A 379 -9.00 -16.51 -9.73
C PHE A 379 -9.72 -17.79 -9.28
N LYS A 380 -9.85 -17.98 -7.97
CA LYS A 380 -10.33 -19.22 -7.33
C LYS A 380 -11.84 -19.44 -7.46
N SER A 381 -12.62 -18.37 -7.41
CA SER A 381 -14.09 -18.43 -7.41
C SER A 381 -14.69 -17.16 -8.05
N GLY A 382 -15.98 -16.86 -7.90
CA GLY A 382 -16.55 -15.59 -8.36
C GLY A 382 -17.13 -15.54 -9.79
N ASN A 383 -17.88 -14.46 -10.05
CA ASN A 383 -18.57 -14.21 -11.31
C ASN A 383 -18.14 -12.91 -12.02
N SER A 384 -17.22 -12.16 -11.43
CA SER A 384 -16.66 -10.95 -12.03
C SER A 384 -15.64 -11.32 -13.11
N LEU A 385 -15.39 -10.41 -14.06
CA LEU A 385 -14.33 -10.62 -15.06
C LEU A 385 -12.97 -10.69 -14.34
N PRO A 386 -12.12 -11.69 -14.61
CA PRO A 386 -10.78 -11.73 -14.04
C PRO A 386 -9.92 -10.55 -14.47
N ILE A 387 -9.82 -10.28 -15.78
CA ILE A 387 -9.00 -9.20 -16.33
C ILE A 387 -9.86 -8.31 -17.21
N ARG A 388 -9.83 -7.00 -16.93
CA ARG A 388 -10.61 -6.00 -17.65
C ARG A 388 -9.72 -4.87 -18.13
N VAL A 389 -9.71 -4.69 -19.45
CA VAL A 389 -9.00 -3.62 -20.15
C VAL A 389 -10.03 -2.69 -20.79
N ASP A 390 -10.44 -1.65 -20.07
CA ASP A 390 -11.50 -0.74 -20.51
C ASP A 390 -11.02 0.72 -20.44
N SER A 391 -11.17 1.47 -21.52
CA SER A 391 -10.74 2.86 -21.53
C SER A 391 -11.58 3.81 -22.37
N THR A 392 -11.55 5.07 -21.94
CA THR A 392 -11.99 6.25 -22.69
C THR A 392 -10.83 6.89 -23.47
N ALA A 393 -9.62 6.35 -23.40
CA ALA A 393 -8.49 6.65 -24.27
C ALA A 393 -8.01 5.37 -24.94
N GLU A 394 -7.00 5.48 -25.81
CA GLU A 394 -6.29 4.31 -26.34
C GLU A 394 -5.46 3.72 -25.20
N VAL A 395 -5.88 2.56 -24.69
CA VAL A 395 -5.10 1.80 -23.68
C VAL A 395 -4.37 0.68 -24.36
N HIS A 396 -3.13 0.48 -23.97
CA HIS A 396 -2.25 -0.62 -24.30
C HIS A 396 -1.81 -1.30 -23.00
N LEU A 397 -2.22 -2.55 -22.81
CA LEU A 397 -1.72 -3.38 -21.71
C LEU A 397 -0.83 -4.47 -22.28
N ASP A 398 0.42 -4.49 -21.88
CA ASP A 398 1.38 -5.54 -22.23
C ASP A 398 1.40 -6.61 -21.14
N MET A 399 1.38 -7.89 -21.52
CA MET A 399 1.49 -9.02 -20.61
C MET A 399 2.56 -10.02 -21.04
N GLU A 400 3.57 -10.29 -20.22
CA GLU A 400 4.67 -11.22 -20.54
C GLU A 400 5.03 -12.12 -19.34
N ASP A 401 5.45 -13.36 -19.56
CA ASP A 401 5.82 -14.29 -18.47
C ASP A 401 4.70 -14.40 -17.41
N MET A 402 3.50 -14.78 -17.83
CA MET A 402 2.30 -14.77 -16.96
C MET A 402 1.80 -16.18 -16.66
N TRP A 403 1.34 -16.41 -15.43
CA TRP A 403 0.64 -17.63 -15.01
C TRP A 403 -0.78 -17.30 -14.57
N ILE A 404 -1.77 -17.61 -15.39
CA ILE A 404 -3.17 -17.25 -15.18
C ILE A 404 -3.99 -18.52 -14.94
N LEU A 405 -4.28 -18.80 -13.67
CA LEU A 405 -5.17 -19.87 -13.26
C LEU A 405 -6.56 -19.29 -12.99
N ASP A 406 -7.49 -19.53 -13.91
CA ASP A 406 -8.87 -19.05 -13.82
C ASP A 406 -9.82 -20.22 -13.53
N GLU A 407 -10.11 -20.40 -12.25
CA GLU A 407 -11.11 -21.34 -11.74
C GLU A 407 -12.45 -20.65 -11.46
N SER A 408 -12.58 -19.37 -11.82
CA SER A 408 -13.83 -18.64 -11.67
C SER A 408 -14.90 -19.30 -12.55
N GLY A 409 -16.13 -19.37 -12.06
CA GLY A 409 -17.23 -20.01 -12.81
C GLY A 409 -17.63 -19.26 -14.09
N GLY A 410 -16.94 -18.16 -14.41
CA GLY A 410 -17.17 -17.32 -15.57
C GLY A 410 -16.62 -17.95 -16.85
N ALA A 411 -17.36 -17.84 -17.96
CA ALA A 411 -16.90 -18.33 -19.25
C ALA A 411 -15.84 -17.42 -19.93
N LYS A 412 -15.29 -16.43 -19.22
CA LYS A 412 -14.52 -15.32 -19.81
C LYS A 412 -13.46 -14.77 -18.86
N THR A 413 -12.20 -15.02 -19.17
CA THR A 413 -11.05 -14.52 -18.38
C THR A 413 -10.73 -13.05 -18.69
N PHE A 414 -10.86 -12.64 -19.96
CA PHE A 414 -10.53 -11.28 -20.40
C PHE A 414 -11.76 -10.55 -20.95
N GLY A 415 -11.86 -9.26 -20.65
CA GLY A 415 -12.78 -8.32 -21.29
C GLY A 415 -12.08 -7.06 -21.76
N ILE A 416 -12.00 -6.85 -23.08
CA ILE A 416 -11.29 -5.72 -23.71
C ILE A 416 -12.29 -4.77 -24.37
N SER A 417 -12.27 -3.49 -24.00
CA SER A 417 -13.10 -2.39 -24.52
C SER A 417 -14.57 -2.80 -24.72
N THR A 418 -15.17 -3.36 -23.67
CA THR A 418 -16.51 -3.95 -23.78
C THR A 418 -17.64 -2.96 -23.55
N ILE A 419 -17.33 -1.81 -22.93
CA ILE A 419 -18.32 -0.82 -22.48
C ILE A 419 -18.08 0.58 -23.08
N PHE A 420 -16.83 0.92 -23.41
CA PHE A 420 -16.46 2.24 -23.89
C PHE A 420 -16.22 2.26 -25.41
N PRO A 421 -16.40 3.41 -26.08
CA PRO A 421 -16.31 3.50 -27.54
C PRO A 421 -14.86 3.53 -28.08
N ASN A 422 -13.86 3.70 -27.22
CA ASN A 422 -12.47 3.89 -27.63
C ASN A 422 -11.68 2.57 -27.59
N PRO A 423 -10.65 2.43 -28.42
CA PRO A 423 -9.95 1.19 -28.54
C PRO A 423 -9.16 0.85 -27.28
N GLY A 424 -9.19 -0.42 -26.91
CA GLY A 424 -8.30 -0.98 -25.91
C GLY A 424 -7.55 -2.14 -26.54
N THR A 425 -6.25 -2.18 -26.35
CA THR A 425 -5.35 -3.21 -26.86
C THR A 425 -4.76 -3.97 -25.67
N LEU A 426 -4.81 -5.29 -25.75
CA LEU A 426 -4.05 -6.19 -24.89
C LEU A 426 -3.04 -6.92 -25.78
N ASP A 427 -1.76 -6.77 -25.49
CA ASP A 427 -0.69 -7.52 -26.14
C ASP A 427 -0.22 -8.65 -25.20
N LEU A 428 -0.34 -9.89 -25.67
CA LEU A 428 0.18 -11.05 -24.98
C LEU A 428 1.55 -11.35 -25.57
N GLY A 429 2.59 -10.98 -24.82
CA GLY A 429 3.98 -11.24 -25.12
C GLY A 429 4.36 -12.72 -24.97
N SER A 430 5.65 -12.96 -24.76
CA SER A 430 6.14 -14.33 -24.68
C SER A 430 5.74 -15.01 -23.37
N ASN A 431 5.65 -16.35 -23.39
CA ASN A 431 5.52 -17.17 -22.19
C ASN A 431 4.29 -16.85 -21.30
N VAL A 432 3.17 -16.45 -21.92
CA VAL A 432 1.86 -16.31 -21.26
C VAL A 432 1.15 -17.66 -21.22
N HIS A 433 0.75 -18.10 -20.02
CA HIS A 433 0.02 -19.35 -19.78
C HIS A 433 -1.34 -19.06 -19.17
N VAL A 434 -2.40 -19.59 -19.77
CA VAL A 434 -3.78 -19.47 -19.31
C VAL A 434 -4.39 -20.86 -19.14
N ASP A 435 -4.99 -21.14 -17.99
CA ASP A 435 -5.52 -22.49 -17.70
C ASP A 435 -6.58 -22.94 -18.73
N SER A 436 -6.32 -24.09 -19.33
CA SER A 436 -7.10 -24.73 -20.39
C SER A 436 -8.34 -25.46 -19.85
N ASN A 437 -8.40 -25.75 -18.55
CA ASN A 437 -9.51 -26.52 -17.97
C ASN A 437 -10.84 -25.74 -17.93
N ALA A 438 -10.82 -24.42 -18.09
CA ALA A 438 -12.00 -23.56 -17.98
C ALA A 438 -12.72 -23.23 -19.31
N ASN A 439 -12.30 -23.77 -20.47
CA ASN A 439 -12.77 -23.29 -21.79
C ASN A 439 -12.68 -21.74 -21.87
N VAL A 440 -11.47 -21.23 -21.67
CA VAL A 440 -11.25 -19.78 -21.58
C VAL A 440 -11.48 -19.10 -22.93
N THR A 441 -12.52 -18.27 -23.00
CA THR A 441 -12.76 -17.35 -24.11
C THR A 441 -12.37 -15.93 -23.71
N PHE A 442 -11.59 -15.27 -24.57
CA PHE A 442 -11.27 -13.85 -24.47
C PHE A 442 -12.38 -13.04 -25.12
N ARG A 443 -13.00 -12.12 -24.37
CA ARG A 443 -14.06 -11.26 -24.90
C ARG A 443 -13.47 -9.98 -25.45
N ILE A 444 -13.70 -9.74 -26.74
CA ILE A 444 -13.20 -8.55 -27.43
C ILE A 444 -14.40 -7.70 -27.84
N GLY A 445 -14.51 -6.51 -27.26
CA GLY A 445 -15.53 -5.53 -27.62
C GLY A 445 -15.31 -4.98 -29.03
N SER A 446 -16.29 -4.22 -29.55
CA SER A 446 -16.27 -3.75 -30.94
C SER A 446 -15.12 -2.79 -31.30
N ALA A 447 -14.46 -2.23 -30.28
CA ALA A 447 -13.28 -1.39 -30.42
C ALA A 447 -12.04 -2.06 -29.79
N GLY A 448 -12.15 -3.27 -29.24
CA GLY A 448 -11.04 -3.97 -28.62
C GLY A 448 -10.13 -4.67 -29.64
N GLU A 449 -8.88 -4.83 -29.26
CA GLU A 449 -7.88 -5.62 -29.97
C GLU A 449 -7.12 -6.49 -28.97
N LEU A 450 -6.91 -7.75 -29.33
CA LEU A 450 -5.97 -8.64 -28.68
C LEU A 450 -4.87 -8.97 -29.67
N ILE A 451 -3.61 -8.80 -29.28
CA ILE A 451 -2.43 -9.24 -30.03
C ILE A 451 -1.92 -10.49 -29.33
N GLY A 452 -1.86 -11.61 -30.06
CA GLY A 452 -1.32 -12.86 -29.53
C GLY A 452 0.21 -12.91 -29.58
N PRO A 453 0.86 -13.91 -28.93
CA PRO A 453 2.32 -14.02 -28.87
C PRO A 453 3.02 -14.18 -30.23
N ASP A 454 2.28 -14.55 -31.27
CA ASP A 454 2.77 -14.65 -32.65
C ASP A 454 2.59 -13.35 -33.46
N GLY A 455 2.06 -12.30 -32.83
CA GLY A 455 1.72 -11.01 -33.44
C GLY A 455 0.39 -11.00 -34.18
N THR A 456 -0.41 -12.07 -34.11
CA THR A 456 -1.74 -12.10 -34.74
C THR A 456 -2.72 -11.22 -33.96
N SER A 457 -3.41 -10.33 -34.68
CA SER A 457 -4.44 -9.45 -34.12
C SER A 457 -5.83 -10.08 -34.22
N TYR A 458 -6.57 -10.04 -33.11
CA TYR A 458 -7.93 -10.52 -32.96
C TYR A 458 -8.83 -9.36 -32.54
N THR A 459 -9.97 -9.20 -33.22
CA THR A 459 -10.95 -8.11 -33.00
C THR A 459 -12.36 -8.65 -32.68
N SER A 460 -12.46 -9.93 -32.36
CA SER A 460 -13.67 -10.64 -31.96
C SER A 460 -13.33 -11.74 -30.97
N ASP A 461 -14.31 -12.18 -30.17
CA ASP A 461 -14.12 -13.25 -29.19
C ASP A 461 -13.31 -14.44 -29.75
N VAL A 462 -12.29 -14.88 -29.01
CA VAL A 462 -11.33 -15.93 -29.41
C VAL A 462 -10.98 -16.79 -28.19
N ASN A 463 -10.71 -18.08 -28.36
CA ASN A 463 -10.32 -18.95 -27.24
C ASN A 463 -8.81 -18.87 -26.98
N ALA A 464 -8.40 -19.12 -25.73
CA ALA A 464 -6.98 -19.20 -25.36
C ALA A 464 -6.17 -20.15 -26.26
N SER A 465 -6.75 -21.29 -26.64
CA SER A 465 -6.10 -22.27 -27.52
C SER A 465 -5.91 -21.79 -28.96
N ASP A 466 -6.78 -20.89 -29.43
CA ASP A 466 -6.68 -20.32 -30.79
C ASP A 466 -5.62 -19.20 -30.84
N VAL A 467 -5.26 -18.64 -29.68
CA VAL A 467 -4.18 -17.66 -29.49
C VAL A 467 -2.84 -18.35 -29.17
N GLY A 468 -2.88 -19.61 -28.74
CA GLY A 468 -1.68 -20.42 -28.42
C GLY A 468 -1.11 -20.16 -27.02
N VAL A 469 -1.96 -19.76 -26.07
CA VAL A 469 -1.59 -19.49 -24.66
C VAL A 469 -2.24 -20.48 -23.69
N ASP A 470 -2.94 -21.50 -24.19
CA ASP A 470 -3.58 -22.50 -23.34
C ASP A 470 -2.55 -23.44 -22.69
N ALA A 471 -2.68 -23.65 -21.38
CA ALA A 471 -1.82 -24.51 -20.59
C ALA A 471 -2.64 -25.31 -19.58
N ASN A 472 -2.16 -26.47 -19.13
CA ASN A 472 -2.76 -27.16 -17.98
C ASN A 472 -2.03 -26.69 -16.73
N LEU A 473 -2.61 -25.72 -16.02
CA LEU A 473 -1.99 -25.08 -14.87
C LEU A 473 -2.58 -25.58 -13.55
N SER A 474 -1.76 -25.54 -12.52
CA SER A 474 -2.12 -25.73 -11.12
C SER A 474 -1.31 -24.78 -10.25
N GLU A 475 -1.68 -24.60 -8.98
CA GLU A 475 -0.89 -23.80 -8.04
C GLU A 475 0.58 -24.27 -7.95
N SER A 476 0.85 -25.57 -8.18
CA SER A 476 2.21 -26.13 -8.15
C SER A 476 3.07 -25.80 -9.37
N ASP A 477 2.51 -25.11 -10.36
CA ASP A 477 3.24 -24.59 -11.52
C ASP A 477 3.64 -23.12 -11.34
N PHE A 478 3.16 -22.45 -10.28
CA PHE A 478 3.46 -21.05 -10.02
C PHE A 478 4.94 -20.87 -9.63
N PRO A 479 5.61 -19.83 -10.14
CA PRO A 479 6.97 -19.51 -9.72
C PRO A 479 7.00 -19.07 -8.25
N ASN A 480 8.14 -19.28 -7.60
CA ASN A 480 8.44 -18.62 -6.33
C ASN A 480 9.23 -17.35 -6.62
N PHE A 481 8.64 -16.21 -6.30
CA PHE A 481 9.34 -14.93 -6.37
C PHE A 481 10.24 -14.75 -5.14
N HIS A 482 11.44 -14.24 -5.36
CA HIS A 482 12.36 -13.87 -4.28
C HIS A 482 13.19 -12.67 -4.72
N PHE A 483 13.86 -12.05 -3.76
CA PHE A 483 14.91 -11.07 -4.01
C PHE A 483 16.20 -11.73 -3.55
N GLY A 484 17.18 -11.88 -4.44
CA GLY A 484 18.37 -12.68 -4.20
C GLY A 484 19.00 -12.45 -2.81
N ASP A 485 19.50 -13.53 -2.20
CA ASP A 485 20.41 -13.41 -1.08
C ASP A 485 21.64 -12.66 -1.56
N ASN A 486 21.80 -11.40 -1.13
CA ASN A 486 23.03 -10.64 -1.33
C ASN A 486 24.17 -11.26 -0.50
N GLY A 487 24.61 -12.48 -0.86
CA GLY A 487 25.92 -13.05 -0.58
C GLY A 487 26.54 -12.76 0.79
N GLY A 488 25.78 -12.91 1.87
CA GLY A 488 26.21 -12.56 3.22
C GLY A 488 25.75 -13.52 4.32
N SER A 489 25.38 -14.75 3.98
CA SER A 489 25.16 -15.79 4.99
C SER A 489 26.51 -16.40 5.40
N ASP A 490 27.28 -15.66 6.21
CA ASP A 490 28.22 -16.21 7.19
C ASP A 490 27.42 -16.82 8.37
N SER A 491 26.48 -17.71 8.07
CA SER A 491 25.94 -18.63 9.08
C SER A 491 26.96 -19.76 9.25
N GLU A 492 28.02 -19.48 10.02
CA GLU A 492 28.66 -20.53 10.77
C GLU A 492 27.57 -21.16 11.65
N GLU A 493 27.07 -22.33 11.23
CA GLU A 493 26.30 -23.23 12.09
C GLU A 493 27.08 -23.34 13.42
N PRO A 494 26.50 -22.93 14.56
CA PRO A 494 27.13 -23.21 15.83
C PRO A 494 27.13 -24.73 16.00
N GLU A 495 28.32 -25.33 16.07
CA GLU A 495 28.46 -26.74 16.42
C GLU A 495 27.68 -27.03 17.70
N ASP A 496 26.75 -27.98 17.58
CA ASP A 496 26.02 -28.66 18.65
C ASP A 496 26.92 -28.85 19.88
N SER A 497 26.63 -28.11 20.95
CA SER A 497 27.04 -28.51 22.29
C SER A 497 25.92 -29.33 22.88
N GLU A 498 26.06 -30.66 22.77
CA GLU A 498 25.27 -31.63 23.52
C GLU A 498 25.36 -31.34 25.03
N ASP A 499 24.24 -31.64 25.70
CA ASP A 499 24.08 -31.88 27.15
C ASP A 499 23.61 -30.68 27.99
N SER A 500 22.29 -30.48 28.01
CA SER A 500 21.59 -29.84 29.14
C SER A 500 20.36 -30.68 29.51
N GLU A 501 20.29 -31.00 30.80
CA GLU A 501 19.34 -31.92 31.43
C GLU A 501 17.89 -31.43 31.31
N GLU A 502 16.96 -32.38 31.09
CA GLU A 502 15.51 -32.18 31.08
C GLU A 502 15.02 -31.38 32.31
N PRO A 503 14.32 -30.24 32.14
CA PRO A 503 13.59 -29.63 33.23
C PRO A 503 12.29 -30.41 33.51
N GLU A 504 12.01 -30.66 34.79
CA GLU A 504 10.79 -31.32 35.27
C GLU A 504 9.53 -30.54 34.83
N GLU A 505 8.50 -31.28 34.40
CA GLU A 505 7.20 -30.76 33.98
C GLU A 505 6.52 -29.93 35.09
N PRO A 506 6.07 -28.70 34.82
CA PRO A 506 5.28 -27.93 35.77
C PRO A 506 3.87 -28.52 35.92
N GLU A 507 3.39 -28.62 37.17
CA GLU A 507 2.03 -29.08 37.50
C GLU A 507 0.95 -28.20 36.82
N GLU A 508 -0.07 -28.86 36.25
CA GLU A 508 -1.20 -28.23 35.58
C GLU A 508 -1.93 -27.21 36.48
N PRO A 509 -2.19 -25.99 35.99
CA PRO A 509 -3.00 -25.02 36.72
C PRO A 509 -4.47 -25.48 36.78
N LYS A 510 -5.06 -25.39 37.97
CA LYS A 510 -6.48 -25.67 38.20
C LYS A 510 -7.36 -24.69 37.40
N GLU A 511 -8.37 -25.23 36.72
CA GLU A 511 -9.39 -24.47 36.00
C GLU A 511 -10.06 -23.43 36.92
N PRO A 512 -10.14 -22.15 36.48
CA PRO A 512 -10.92 -21.14 37.20
C PRO A 512 -12.42 -21.41 37.06
N GLU A 513 -13.15 -21.24 38.17
CA GLU A 513 -14.60 -21.36 38.20
C GLU A 513 -15.27 -20.33 37.28
N ARG A 514 -16.22 -20.81 36.48
CA ARG A 514 -16.96 -20.04 35.48
C ARG A 514 -17.85 -18.99 36.17
N PRO A 515 -17.81 -17.70 35.77
CA PRO A 515 -18.71 -16.70 36.34
C PRO A 515 -20.17 -17.01 36.02
N GLU A 516 -21.05 -16.83 37.01
CA GLU A 516 -22.50 -16.95 36.85
C GLU A 516 -23.02 -15.85 35.91
N GLN A 517 -23.92 -16.25 35.02
CA GLN A 517 -24.52 -15.43 33.98
C GLN A 517 -25.48 -14.39 34.61
N PRO A 518 -25.38 -13.09 34.29
CA PRO A 518 -26.28 -12.09 34.86
C PRO A 518 -27.72 -12.29 34.35
N GLU A 519 -28.68 -12.16 35.27
CA GLU A 519 -30.12 -12.24 35.00
C GLU A 519 -30.56 -11.16 34.00
N GLN A 520 -31.34 -11.57 33.00
CA GLN A 520 -31.94 -10.67 32.01
C GLN A 520 -32.97 -9.73 32.69
N PRO A 521 -32.99 -8.43 32.36
CA PRO A 521 -34.05 -7.55 32.81
C PRO A 521 -35.36 -7.84 32.07
N GLU A 522 -36.43 -8.05 32.84
CA GLU A 522 -37.82 -8.06 32.36
C GLU A 522 -38.28 -6.63 31.98
N ASP A 523 -39.24 -6.57 31.06
CA ASP A 523 -40.02 -5.42 30.59
C ASP A 523 -39.40 -4.48 29.53
N SER A 524 -39.41 -4.94 28.27
CA SER A 524 -39.42 -4.03 27.11
C SER A 524 -40.81 -3.39 26.96
N LYS A 525 -40.95 -2.11 27.31
CA LYS A 525 -42.11 -1.31 26.93
C LYS A 525 -42.14 -1.07 25.42
N ASP A 526 -43.32 -1.34 24.87
CA ASP A 526 -43.82 -1.11 23.51
C ASP A 526 -43.04 -0.10 22.65
N LEU A 527 -42.21 -0.63 21.73
CA LEU A 527 -41.66 0.09 20.57
C LEU A 527 -42.75 0.51 19.56
N LYS A 528 -43.98 0.04 19.73
CA LYS A 528 -45.11 0.33 18.85
C LYS A 528 -45.64 1.75 19.01
N ASP A 529 -45.57 2.31 20.21
CA ASP A 529 -46.00 3.69 20.50
C ASP A 529 -45.04 4.74 19.92
N LEU A 530 -43.75 4.39 19.72
CA LEU A 530 -42.78 5.29 19.09
C LEU A 530 -42.92 5.34 17.57
N TYR A 531 -43.39 4.26 16.94
CA TYR A 531 -43.55 4.20 15.48
C TYR A 531 -44.78 4.99 15.01
N ASP A 532 -45.86 4.97 15.80
CA ASP A 532 -47.11 5.65 15.45
C ASP A 532 -47.01 7.19 15.63
N SER A 533 -46.11 7.71 16.48
CA SER A 533 -45.93 9.17 16.63
C SER A 533 -45.10 9.81 15.52
N CYS A 534 -44.31 9.04 14.77
CA CYS A 534 -43.49 9.55 13.66
C CYS A 534 -44.28 9.70 12.35
N LEU A 535 -45.36 8.93 12.17
CA LEU A 535 -46.19 8.99 10.96
C LEU A 535 -47.14 10.20 10.92
N GLU A 536 -47.55 10.74 12.07
CA GLU A 536 -48.45 11.91 12.12
C GLU A 536 -47.76 13.23 11.73
N TYR A 537 -46.42 13.28 11.67
CA TYR A 537 -45.67 14.50 11.33
C TYR A 537 -45.43 14.68 9.81
N LEU A 538 -45.71 13.65 9.00
CA LEU A 538 -45.43 13.65 7.56
C LEU A 538 -46.64 13.93 6.66
N GLU A 539 -47.85 14.10 7.23
CA GLU A 539 -49.08 14.34 6.45
C GLU A 539 -49.69 15.75 6.59
N SER A 540 -48.98 16.74 7.16
CA SER A 540 -49.47 18.14 7.13
C SER A 540 -49.00 18.87 5.86
N PRO A 541 -49.87 19.27 4.93
CA PRO A 541 -49.49 20.05 3.76
C PRO A 541 -49.23 21.52 4.16
N GLN A 542 -48.09 22.06 3.74
CA GLN A 542 -47.90 23.51 3.58
C GLN A 542 -48.35 23.94 2.18
#